data_AF-B5GC93-F1
#
_entry.id   AF-B5GC93-F1
#
_cell.length_a   1.000
_cell.length_b   1.000
_cell.length_c   1.000
_cell.angle_alpha   90.00
_cell.angle_beta   90.00
_cell.angle_gamma   90.00
#
_symmetry.space_group_name_H-M   'P 1'
#
loop_
_entity.id
_entity.type
_entity.pdbx_description
1 polymer ?
#
loop_
_entity_poly.entity_id
_entity_poly.type
_entity_poly.pdbx_seq_one_letter_code
_entity_poly.pdbx_strand_id
1 'polypeptide(L)' 'MPTTTVWLLMGGEDYRGGHVLGHFATRELAMPALQAEAETLPTDIVRTTHGEDGSTHLHSDGDWISLTAHPVASAETT' A
#
# COMPACT_ATOMS: atom_id res chain seq x y z
N MET A 1 20.28 15.30 -2.60
CA MET A 1 19.50 14.68 -3.69
C MET A 1 18.03 14.92 -3.41
N PRO A 2 17.21 15.39 -4.37
CA PRO A 2 15.77 15.38 -4.19
C PRO A 2 15.31 13.92 -4.06
N THR A 3 14.65 13.59 -2.96
CA THR A 3 14.06 12.26 -2.74
C THR A 3 12.68 12.25 -3.38
N THR A 4 12.46 11.36 -4.33
CA THR A 4 11.12 11.15 -4.92
C THR A 4 10.39 10.10 -4.10
N THR A 5 9.17 10.37 -3.67
CA THR A 5 8.34 9.36 -3.00
C THR A 5 7.49 8.63 -4.03
N VAL A 6 7.49 7.30 -3.94
CA VAL A 6 6.55 6.44 -4.67
C VAL A 6 5.63 5.79 -3.65
N TRP A 7 4.36 5.65 -4.00
CA TRP A 7 3.36 4.97 -3.18
C TRP A 7 3.18 3.55 -3.69
N LEU A 8 3.40 2.56 -2.84
CA LEU A 8 3.20 1.16 -3.19
C LEU A 8 1.90 0.65 -2.57
N LEU A 9 1.04 0.10 -3.42
CA LEU A 9 -0.10 -0.71 -3.00
C LEU A 9 0.36 -2.17 -2.99
N MET A 10 0.27 -2.79 -1.83
CA MET A 10 0.66 -4.16 -1.56
C MET A 10 -0.53 -4.92 -1.00
N GLY A 11 -0.60 -6.22 -1.25
CA GLY A 11 -1.56 -7.09 -0.60
C GLY A 11 -1.03 -8.50 -0.41
N GLY A 12 -1.70 -9.29 0.43
CA GLY A 12 -1.30 -10.66 0.68
C GLY A 12 -2.13 -11.36 1.75
N GLU A 13 -1.76 -12.61 1.98
CA GLU A 13 -2.33 -13.47 3.01
C GLU A 13 -1.36 -13.50 4.21
N ASP A 14 -1.91 -13.49 5.42
CA ASP A 14 -1.18 -13.66 6.67
C ASP A 14 -0.32 -14.91 6.63
N TYR A 15 0.91 -14.81 7.14
CA TYR A 15 1.90 -15.89 7.18
C TYR A 15 2.35 -16.44 5.82
N ARG A 16 1.84 -15.92 4.70
CA ARG A 16 2.21 -16.33 3.33
C ARG A 16 2.94 -15.25 2.54
N GLY A 17 3.00 -14.04 3.08
CA GLY A 17 3.70 -12.91 2.49
C GLY A 17 2.78 -12.07 1.60
N GLY A 18 3.36 -11.19 0.78
CA GLY A 18 2.59 -10.29 -0.07
C GLY A 18 3.27 -9.97 -1.39
N HIS A 19 2.53 -9.28 -2.23
CA HIS A 19 2.94 -8.89 -3.57
C HIS A 19 2.53 -7.45 -3.87
N VAL A 20 3.20 -6.85 -4.86
CA VAL A 20 2.89 -5.51 -5.34
C VAL A 20 1.66 -5.58 -6.22
N LEU A 21 0.63 -4.83 -5.86
CA LEU A 21 -0.59 -4.65 -6.64
C LEU A 21 -0.49 -3.40 -7.54
N GLY A 22 0.28 -2.40 -7.12
CA GLY A 22 0.52 -1.21 -7.93
C GLY A 22 1.55 -0.24 -7.34
N HIS A 23 2.04 0.68 -8.19
CA HIS A 23 2.92 1.77 -7.79
C HIS A 23 2.42 3.10 -8.35
N PHE A 24 2.49 4.16 -7.55
CA PHE A 24 1.87 5.44 -7.87
C PHE A 24 2.78 6.61 -7.51
N ALA A 25 2.73 7.67 -8.30
CA ALA A 25 3.53 8.88 -8.06
C ALA A 25 3.03 9.68 -6.84
N THR A 26 1.73 9.58 -6.52
CA THR A 26 1.13 10.23 -5.34
C THR A 26 0.11 9.31 -4.68
N ARG A 27 -0.23 9.63 -3.43
CA ARG A 27 -1.24 8.90 -2.65
C ARG A 27 -2.61 8.97 -3.32
N GLU A 28 -2.99 10.15 -3.79
CA GLU A 28 -4.30 10.44 -4.37
C GLU A 28 -4.56 9.57 -5.61
N LEU A 29 -3.52 9.33 -6.41
CA LEU A 29 -3.59 8.44 -7.57
C LEU A 29 -3.75 6.97 -7.17
N ALA A 30 -3.26 6.56 -6.00
CA ALA A 30 -3.38 5.20 -5.49
C ALA A 30 -4.74 4.90 -4.84
N MET A 31 -5.46 5.93 -4.37
CA MET A 31 -6.70 5.76 -3.60
C MET A 31 -7.79 4.96 -4.33
N PRO A 32 -8.06 5.17 -5.63
CA PRO A 32 -9.08 4.37 -6.34
C PRO A 32 -8.70 2.88 -6.41
N ALA A 33 -7.42 2.57 -6.60
CA ALA A 33 -6.94 1.18 -6.63
C ALA A 33 -7.02 0.55 -5.23
N LEU A 34 -6.62 1.28 -4.19
CA LEU A 34 -6.78 0.83 -2.80
C LEU A 34 -8.25 0.50 -2.48
N GLN A 35 -9.18 1.35 -2.91
CA GLN A 35 -10.61 1.12 -2.68
C GLN A 35 -11.11 -0.13 -3.42
N ALA A 36 -10.72 -0.33 -4.68
CA ALA A 36 -11.10 -1.51 -5.44
C ALA A 36 -10.59 -2.81 -4.79
N GLU A 37 -9.34 -2.81 -4.30
CA GLU A 37 -8.78 -3.97 -3.59
C GLU A 37 -9.45 -4.18 -2.23
N ALA A 38 -9.78 -3.10 -1.51
CA ALA A 38 -10.51 -3.19 -0.24
C ALA A 38 -11.88 -3.86 -0.39
N GLU A 39 -12.56 -3.67 -1.53
CA GLU A 39 -13.85 -4.32 -1.83
C GLU A 39 -13.73 -5.84 -2.05
N THR A 40 -12.51 -6.35 -2.30
CA THR A 40 -12.26 -7.80 -2.44
C THR A 40 -11.95 -8.51 -1.13
N LEU A 41 -11.62 -7.77 -0.07
CA LEU A 41 -11.34 -8.35 1.24
C LEU A 41 -12.61 -8.93 1.87
N PRO A 42 -12.50 -10.05 2.63
CA PRO A 42 -13.60 -10.53 3.44
C PRO A 42 -14.11 -9.41 4.36
N THR A 43 -15.42 -9.22 4.48
CA THR A 43 -15.98 -8.07 5.24
C THR A 43 -16.15 -8.31 6.73
N ASP A 44 -15.89 -9.53 7.21
CA ASP A 44 -16.34 -9.96 8.53
C ASP A 44 -15.63 -9.22 9.67
N ILE A 45 -14.33 -8.89 9.54
CA ILE A 45 -13.59 -8.05 10.50
C ILE A 45 -12.52 -7.22 9.78
N VAL A 46 -12.88 -6.04 9.28
CA VAL A 46 -11.90 -5.12 8.69
C VAL A 46 -11.33 -4.19 9.76
N ARG A 47 -10.03 -4.29 10.03
CA ARG A 47 -9.29 -3.30 10.82
C ARG A 47 -8.53 -2.36 9.90
N THR A 48 -8.87 -1.08 9.96
CA THR A 48 -8.15 -0.02 9.24
C THR A 48 -7.22 0.75 10.17
N THR A 49 -5.96 0.91 9.77
CA THR A 49 -4.96 1.73 10.46
C THR A 49 -4.38 2.77 9.51
N HIS A 50 -4.27 4.01 9.97
CA HIS A 50 -3.66 5.10 9.21
C HIS A 50 -2.36 5.56 9.89
N GLY A 51 -1.30 5.73 9.11
CA GLY A 51 -0.04 6.29 9.58
C GLY A 51 -0.01 7.82 9.48
N GLU A 52 0.85 8.45 10.26
CA GLU A 52 1.09 9.91 10.22
C GLU A 52 1.66 10.38 8.88
N ASP A 53 2.29 9.47 8.13
CA ASP A 53 2.79 9.67 6.77
C ASP A 53 1.70 9.57 5.69
N GLY A 54 0.44 9.31 6.09
CA GLY A 54 -0.69 9.10 5.19
C GLY A 54 -0.84 7.66 4.69
N SER A 55 0.01 6.73 5.17
CA SER A 55 -0.15 5.30 4.87
C SER A 55 -1.48 4.76 5.37
N THR A 56 -1.97 3.71 4.72
CA THR A 56 -3.25 3.08 5.05
C THR A 56 -3.09 1.57 4.97
N HIS A 57 -3.45 0.88 6.05
CA HIS A 57 -3.37 -0.56 6.18
C HIS A 57 -4.75 -1.09 6.50
N LEU A 58 -5.23 -2.06 5.73
CA LEU A 58 -6.44 -2.81 6.01
C LEU A 58 -6.04 -4.26 6.23
N HIS A 59 -6.61 -4.86 7.26
CA HIS A 59 -6.45 -6.26 7.57
C HIS A 59 -7.84 -6.84 7.79
N SER A 60 -8.11 -7.98 7.17
CA SER A 60 -9.37 -8.70 7.36
C SER A 60 -9.17 -10.20 7.25
N ASP A 61 -9.56 -10.91 8.31
CA ASP A 61 -9.59 -12.38 8.41
C ASP A 61 -8.48 -13.12 7.64
N GLY A 62 -7.23 -12.81 7.93
CA GLY A 62 -6.09 -13.49 7.33
C GLY A 62 -5.63 -12.90 6.00
N ASP A 63 -6.27 -11.86 5.47
CA ASP A 63 -5.85 -11.08 4.32
C ASP A 63 -5.49 -9.65 4.72
N TRP A 64 -4.63 -9.01 3.93
CA TRP A 64 -4.25 -7.62 4.15
C TRP A 64 -3.98 -6.88 2.84
N ILE A 65 -4.20 -5.57 2.89
CA ILE A 65 -3.72 -4.62 1.89
C ILE A 65 -3.09 -3.42 2.59
N SER A 66 -2.04 -2.88 1.99
CA SER A 66 -1.30 -1.73 2.52
C SER A 66 -0.93 -0.78 1.40
N LEU A 67 -1.19 0.50 1.63
CA LEU A 67 -0.72 1.62 0.83
C LEU A 67 0.29 2.41 1.64
N THR A 68 1.56 2.40 1.23
CA THR A 68 2.67 3.00 1.97
C THR A 68 3.56 3.85 1.07
N ALA A 69 4.16 4.89 1.66
CA ALA A 69 5.09 5.77 0.99
C ALA A 69 6.52 5.20 1.06
N HIS A 70 7.20 5.15 -0.09
CA HIS A 70 8.56 4.68 -0.22
C HIS A 70 9.46 5.78 -0.81
N PRO A 71 10.42 6.30 -0.04
CA PRO A 71 11.41 7.23 -0.57
C PRO A 71 12.35 6.50 -1.52
N VAL A 72 12.45 6.98 -2.75
CA VAL A 72 13.35 6.48 -3.77
C VAL A 72 14.53 7.44 -3.87
N ALA A 73 15.72 6.94 -3.59
CA ALA A 73 16.95 7.62 -3.93
C ALA A 73 17.25 7.36 -5.41
N SER A 74 17.44 8.41 -6.21
CA SER A 74 18.03 8.26 -7.54
C SER A 74 19.44 7.73 -7.35
N ALA A 75 19.68 6.48 -7.77
CA ALA A 75 21.05 5.99 -7.90
C ALA A 75 21.75 6.84 -8.97
N GLU A 76 22.86 7.48 -8.61
CA GLU A 76 23.74 8.09 -9.59
C GLU A 76 24.28 6.97 -10.49
N THR A 77 23.86 6.95 -11.75
CA THR A 77 24.46 6.07 -12.75
C THR A 77 25.91 6.51 -12.93
N THR A 78 26.86 5.74 -12.38
CA THR A 78 28.29 5.90 -12.63
C THR A 78 28.66 5.31 -13.99
#